data_AF-A0A9J6A8Q2-F1
#
_entry.id   AF-A0A9J6A8Q2-F1
#
_cell.length_a   1.000
_cell.length_b   1.000
_cell.length_c   1.000
_cell.angle_alpha   90.00
_cell.angle_beta   90.00
_cell.angle_gamma   90.00
#
_symmetry.space_group_name_H-M   'P 1'
#
loop_
_entity.id
_entity.type
_entity.pdbx_description
1 polymer ?
#
loop_
_entity_poly.entity_id
_entity_poly.type
_entity_poly.pdbx_seq_one_letter_code
_entity_poly.pdbx_strand_id
1 'polypeptide(L)'
;MEVRRIQILKEGLEVAIVHTLREGNKLADFMSNIVFSFTSTNFTYYNNFQELPTEAKTILNMDKSQIPNLRIRRIQNENYAQDR
;
A
#
# COMPACT_ATOMS: atom_id res chain seq x y z
N MET A 1 23.57 2.47 -4.02
CA MET A 1 23.57 1.10 -4.57
C MET A 1 22.23 0.70 -5.19
N GLU A 2 21.08 1.13 -4.65
CA GLU A 2 19.76 0.69 -5.13
C GLU A 2 19.38 1.23 -6.52
N VAL A 3 19.64 2.50 -6.81
CA VAL A 3 19.30 3.12 -8.12
C VAL A 3 19.93 2.38 -9.30
N ARG A 4 21.21 1.99 -9.17
CA ARG A 4 21.91 1.21 -10.19
C ARG A 4 21.29 -0.18 -10.38
N ARG A 5 20.83 -0.80 -9.28
CA ARG A 5 20.15 -2.10 -9.32
C ARG A 5 18.81 -2.01 -10.05
N ILE A 6 18.03 -0.95 -9.78
CA ILE A 6 16.77 -0.68 -10.48
C ILE A 6 17.03 -0.44 -11.97
N GLN A 7 18.08 0.30 -12.33
CA GLN A 7 18.44 0.53 -13.72
C GLN A 7 18.76 -0.77 -14.46
N ILE A 8 19.53 -1.68 -13.83
CA ILE A 8 19.83 -3.01 -14.39
C ILE A 8 18.54 -3.84 -14.55
N LEU A 9 17.65 -3.83 -13.55
CA LEU A 9 16.39 -4.58 -13.62
C LEU A 9 15.45 -4.07 -14.72
N LYS A 10 15.53 -2.80 -15.06
CA LYS A 10 14.75 -2.20 -16.15
C LYS A 10 15.33 -2.47 -17.53
N GLU A 11 16.61 -2.86 -17.61
CA GLU A 11 17.30 -3.06 -18.88
C GLU A 11 16.67 -4.23 -19.64
N GLY A 12 16.25 -3.99 -20.90
CA GLY A 12 15.57 -4.99 -21.73
C GLY A 12 14.08 -5.18 -21.43
N LEU A 13 13.48 -4.42 -20.50
CA LEU A 13 12.04 -4.42 -20.24
C LEU A 13 11.39 -3.13 -20.77
N GLU A 14 10.21 -3.26 -21.38
CA GLU A 14 9.37 -2.12 -21.70
C GLU A 14 8.69 -1.63 -20.40
N VAL A 15 9.27 -0.60 -19.77
CA VAL A 15 8.81 -0.07 -18.48
C VAL A 15 8.30 1.36 -18.61
N ALA A 16 7.02 1.57 -18.31
CA ALA A 16 6.44 2.90 -18.12
C ALA A 16 6.48 3.29 -16.64
N ILE A 17 7.06 4.45 -16.32
CA ILE A 17 7.01 5.02 -14.98
C ILE A 17 5.87 6.04 -14.94
N VAL A 18 4.90 5.80 -14.07
CA VAL A 18 3.73 6.66 -13.90
C VAL A 18 3.63 7.10 -12.44
N HIS A 19 3.32 8.38 -12.24
CA HIS A 19 2.97 8.89 -10.92
C HIS A 19 1.49 8.61 -10.67
N THR A 20 1.19 7.80 -9.65
CA THR A 20 -0.18 7.50 -9.23
C THR A 20 -0.48 8.15 -7.88
N LEU A 21 -1.75 8.48 -7.66
CA LEU A 21 -2.22 8.91 -6.35
C LEU A 21 -1.98 7.78 -5.35
N ARG A 22 -1.62 8.13 -4.11
CA ARG A 22 -1.30 7.15 -3.04
C ARG A 22 -2.43 6.14 -2.84
N GLU A 23 -3.66 6.61 -2.99
CA GLU A 23 -4.89 5.85 -2.85
C GLU A 23 -4.97 4.67 -3.83
N GLY A 24 -4.35 4.79 -5.01
CA GLY A 24 -4.24 3.72 -6.00
C GLY A 24 -3.12 2.71 -5.72
N ASN A 25 -2.27 2.97 -4.74
CA ASN A 25 -1.16 2.09 -4.34
C ASN A 25 -1.36 1.51 -2.92
N LYS A 26 -2.61 1.45 -2.43
CA LYS A 26 -2.92 0.99 -1.06
C LYS A 26 -2.40 -0.41 -0.75
N LEU A 27 -2.49 -1.35 -1.71
CA LEU A 27 -2.01 -2.71 -1.49
C LEU A 27 -0.49 -2.75 -1.27
N ALA A 28 0.26 -2.00 -2.07
CA ALA A 28 1.71 -1.90 -1.93
C ALA A 28 2.08 -1.27 -0.57
N ASP A 29 1.41 -0.17 -0.18
CA ASP A 29 1.59 0.49 1.12
C ASP A 29 1.32 -0.48 2.29
N PHE A 30 0.21 -1.23 2.22
CA PHE A 30 -0.13 -2.26 3.21
C PHE A 30 0.96 -3.35 3.32
N MET A 31 1.41 -3.90 2.19
CA MET A 31 2.45 -4.93 2.18
C MET A 31 3.78 -4.42 2.73
N SER A 32 4.18 -3.20 2.39
CA SER A 32 5.37 -2.57 2.95
C SER A 32 5.25 -2.38 4.47
N ASN A 33 4.09 -1.97 4.97
CA ASN A 33 3.84 -1.83 6.40
C ASN A 33 3.85 -3.17 7.15
N ILE A 34 3.35 -4.25 6.54
CA ILE A 34 3.49 -5.61 7.10
C ILE A 34 4.97 -5.93 7.27
N VAL A 35 5.76 -5.83 6.21
CA VAL A 35 7.19 -6.17 6.25
C VAL A 35 7.91 -5.33 7.30
N PHE A 36 7.57 -4.04 7.43
CA PHE A 36 8.17 -3.16 8.43
C PHE A 36 7.74 -3.49 9.87
N SER A 37 6.50 -3.94 10.06
CA SER A 37 5.96 -4.30 11.38
C SER A 37 6.51 -5.63 11.90
N PHE A 38 6.87 -6.55 11.01
CA PHE A 38 7.56 -7.78 11.38
C PHE A 38 9.07 -7.52 11.50
N THR A 39 9.53 -7.30 12.74
CA THR A 39 10.96 -7.15 13.12
C THR A 39 11.79 -8.43 12.95
N SER A 40 11.30 -9.42 12.21
CA SER A 40 11.89 -10.75 12.07
C SER A 40 12.47 -10.96 10.66
N THR A 41 13.59 -11.69 10.60
CA THR A 41 14.26 -12.19 9.39
C THR A 41 13.46 -13.23 8.58
N ASN A 42 12.22 -13.54 8.99
CA ASN A 42 11.41 -14.53 8.30
C ASN A 42 10.67 -13.91 7.11
N PHE A 43 11.09 -14.31 5.91
CA PHE A 43 10.38 -14.03 4.67
C PHE A 43 8.99 -14.67 4.72
N THR A 44 7.95 -13.85 4.67
CA THR A 44 6.57 -14.32 4.58
C THR A 44 6.16 -14.33 3.11
N TYR A 45 5.77 -15.51 2.61
CA TYR A 45 5.28 -15.70 1.26
C TYR A 45 3.80 -16.04 1.29
N TYR A 46 3.03 -15.38 0.44
CA TYR A 46 1.62 -15.68 0.21
C TYR A 46 1.47 -16.16 -1.23
N ASN A 47 1.14 -17.44 -1.43
CA ASN A 47 1.04 -18.06 -2.74
C ASN A 47 -0.39 -18.08 -3.27
N ASN A 48 -1.38 -17.92 -2.39
CA ASN A 48 -2.79 -17.85 -2.75
C ASN A 48 -3.52 -16.71 -2.05
N PHE A 49 -4.70 -16.40 -2.56
CA PHE A 49 -5.54 -15.33 -2.01
C PHE A 49 -5.99 -15.64 -0.59
N GLN A 50 -6.21 -16.90 -0.24
CA GLN A 50 -6.70 -17.35 1.06
C GLN A 50 -5.67 -17.15 2.17
N GLU A 51 -4.38 -17.20 1.86
CA GLU A 51 -3.27 -16.95 2.79
C GLU A 51 -3.10 -15.47 3.14
N LEU A 52 -3.69 -14.56 2.35
CA LEU A 52 -3.58 -13.13 2.60
C LEU A 52 -4.30 -12.71 3.88
N PRO A 53 -3.75 -11.73 4.62
CA PRO A 53 -4.46 -11.06 5.70
C PRO A 53 -5.79 -10.48 5.23
N THR A 54 -6.79 -10.46 6.10
CA THR A 54 -8.15 -9.97 5.80
C THR A 54 -8.15 -8.55 5.22
N GLU A 55 -7.26 -7.68 5.72
CA GLU A 55 -7.13 -6.31 5.24
C GLU A 55 -6.60 -6.27 3.79
N ALA A 56 -5.55 -7.03 3.46
CA ALA A 56 -5.07 -7.17 2.08
C ALA A 56 -6.15 -7.70 1.13
N LYS A 57 -6.91 -8.72 1.56
CA LYS A 57 -8.04 -9.26 0.77
C LYS A 57 -9.08 -8.18 0.48
N THR A 58 -9.39 -7.35 1.47
CA THR A 58 -10.36 -6.27 1.35
C THR A 58 -9.88 -5.21 0.35
N ILE A 59 -8.62 -4.79 0.46
CA ILE A 59 -8.00 -3.84 -0.50
C ILE A 59 -8.06 -4.41 -1.92
N LEU A 60 -7.64 -5.66 -2.11
CA LEU A 60 -7.69 -6.33 -3.42
C LEU A 60 -9.10 -6.38 -4.02
N ASN A 61 -10.11 -6.69 -3.20
CA ASN A 61 -11.49 -6.76 -3.68
C ASN A 61 -12.03 -5.37 -4.04
N MET A 62 -11.67 -4.33 -3.29
CA MET A 62 -12.02 -2.94 -3.63
C MET A 62 -11.35 -2.50 -4.94
N ASP A 63 -10.07 -2.80 -5.12
CA ASP A 63 -9.32 -2.47 -6.34
C ASP A 63 -9.88 -3.21 -7.57
N LYS A 64 -10.18 -4.52 -7.43
CA LYS A 64 -10.86 -5.30 -8.48
C LYS A 64 -12.22 -4.74 -8.85
N SER A 65 -12.95 -4.20 -7.87
CA SER A 65 -14.26 -3.60 -8.07
C SER A 65 -14.17 -2.13 -8.55
N GLN A 66 -12.96 -1.60 -8.77
CA GLN A 66 -12.70 -0.22 -9.15
C GLN A 66 -13.36 0.81 -8.22
N ILE A 67 -13.46 0.47 -6.93
CA ILE A 67 -14.08 1.35 -5.94
C ILE A 67 -13.05 2.41 -5.53
N PRO A 68 -13.36 3.71 -5.68
CA PRO A 68 -12.44 4.77 -5.31
C PRO A 68 -12.17 4.76 -3.80
N ASN A 69 -10.90 4.73 -3.42
CA ASN A 69 -10.45 4.82 -2.05
C ASN A 69 -10.24 6.30 -1.67
N LEU A 70 -11.15 6.91 -0.92
CA LEU A 70 -10.96 8.27 -0.41
C LEU A 70 -10.36 8.24 1.00
N ARG A 71 -9.22 8.91 1.19
CA ARG A 71 -8.65 9.12 2.54
C ARG A 71 -9.28 10.35 3.18
N ILE A 72 -10.10 10.14 4.19
CA ILE A 72 -10.68 11.23 4.98
C ILE A 72 -9.82 11.43 6.23
N ARG A 73 -9.20 12.61 6.37
CA ARG A 73 -8.60 13.05 7.63
C ARG A 73 -9.64 13.85 8.40
N ARG A 74 -10.06 13.35 9.57
CA ARG A 74 -10.86 14.18 10.48
C ARG A 74 -9.93 15.22 11.09
N ILE A 75 -10.20 16.49 10.80
CA ILE A 75 -9.62 17.61 11.55
C ILE A 75 -10.58 17.85 12.71
N GLN A 76 -10.17 17.52 13.93
CA GLN A 76 -10.87 18.02 15.11
C GLN A 76 -10.35 19.43 15.36
N ASN A 77 -11.18 20.44 15.09
CA ASN A 77 -10.89 21.79 15.58
C ASN A 77 -11.06 21.75 17.10
N GLU A 78 -9.95 21.90 17.83
CA GLU A 78 -9.90 21.95 19.30
C GLU A 78 -10.87 23.01 19.88
N ASN A 79 -11.20 24.02 19.08
CA ASN A 79 -12.09 25.13 19.46
C ASN A 79 -13.58 24.75 19.63
N TYR A 80 -14.04 23.56 19.19
CA TYR A 80 -15.43 23.13 19.42
C TYR A 80 -15.65 22.37 20.73
N ALA A 81 -14.58 22.12 21.50
CA ALA A 81 -14.66 21.39 22.77
C ALA A 81 -14.89 22.28 24.00
N GLN A 82 -14.86 23.62 23.85
CA GLN A 82 -15.04 24.57 24.95
C GLN A 82 -16.48 25.13 25.08
N ASP A 83 -17.37 24.84 24.13
CA ASP A 83 -18.76 25.33 24.12
C ASP A 83 -19.79 24.25 24.57
N ARG A 84 -19.42 23.35 25.49
CA ARG A 84 -20.37 22.42 26.14
C ARG A 84 -20.27 22.46 27.66
#